data_AF-A0A1Q3M7S5-F1
#
_entry.id   AF-A0A1Q3M7S5-F1
#
_cell.length_a   1.000
_cell.length_b   1.000
_cell.length_c   1.000
_cell.angle_alpha   90.00
_cell.angle_beta   90.00
_cell.angle_gamma   90.00
#
_symmetry.space_group_name_H-M   'P 1'
#
loop_
_entity.id
_entity.type
_entity.pdbx_description
1 polymer ?
#
loop_
_entity_poly.entity_id
_entity_poly.type
_entity_poly.pdbx_seq_one_letter_code
_entity_poly.pdbx_strand_id
1 'polypeptide(L)'
;KCVPGGQPVADALAVLLERPQLKAEPSVWEVQLDGRPQRIKAVIREDECIGCTKCISACPVDAIIGSGKLMHSILTDLCTGCELCIPPCPVDCIDLVEDTKPLPTATQRTVEQDDLRHRYYAHIQREEKRRLSRKGPIVRAEIDIEFFAQFSQSQNNVPVITLADKPKESPALDAKTTIELAKLRTQIKKLEKQLSVRADESKQVQLLALQQRLNELQDI
;
A
#
# COMPACT_ATOMS: atom_id res chain seq x y z
N LYS A 1 -0.73 -18.51 -12.38
CA LYS A 1 -1.67 -17.78 -13.27
C LYS A 1 -0.95 -16.66 -13.99
N CYS A 2 -0.99 -16.61 -15.33
CA CYS A 2 -0.39 -15.53 -16.11
C CYS A 2 -1.39 -14.36 -16.23
N VAL A 3 -1.07 -13.21 -15.63
CA VAL A 3 -2.09 -12.24 -15.16
C VAL A 3 -2.43 -11.14 -16.19
N PRO A 4 -1.64 -10.87 -17.24
CA PRO A 4 -2.26 -10.25 -18.45
C PRO A 4 -1.57 -10.55 -19.81
N GLY A 5 -0.36 -11.10 -19.82
CA GLY A 5 0.49 -11.12 -21.03
C GLY A 5 0.33 -12.35 -21.91
N GLY A 6 -0.13 -13.46 -21.35
CA GLY A 6 -0.25 -14.74 -22.04
C GLY A 6 1.06 -15.28 -22.61
N GLN A 7 0.91 -16.25 -23.52
CA GLN A 7 2.02 -16.84 -24.26
C GLN A 7 2.82 -15.79 -25.06
N PRO A 8 2.20 -14.81 -25.76
CA PRO A 8 2.96 -13.84 -26.57
C PRO A 8 3.98 -13.04 -25.76
N VAL A 9 3.65 -12.67 -24.51
CA VAL A 9 4.59 -11.93 -23.64
C VAL A 9 5.65 -12.87 -23.07
N ALA A 10 5.30 -14.11 -22.73
CA ALA A 10 6.28 -15.10 -22.27
C ALA A 10 7.34 -15.39 -23.35
N ASP A 11 6.92 -15.52 -24.61
CA ASP A 11 7.81 -15.73 -25.74
C ASP A 11 8.71 -14.50 -25.98
N ALA A 12 8.13 -13.30 -25.95
CA ALA A 12 8.90 -12.06 -26.08
C ALA A 12 9.97 -11.91 -24.99
N LEU A 13 9.65 -12.30 -23.75
CA LEU A 13 10.61 -12.32 -22.64
C LEU A 13 11.70 -13.37 -22.85
N ALA A 14 11.35 -14.58 -23.32
CA ALA A 14 12.33 -15.63 -23.60
C ALA A 14 13.34 -15.18 -24.66
N VAL A 15 12.88 -14.52 -25.72
CA VAL A 15 13.75 -13.92 -26.75
C VAL A 15 14.64 -12.82 -26.17
N LEU A 16 14.07 -11.88 -25.40
CA LEU A 16 14.82 -10.77 -24.81
C LEU A 16 15.93 -11.24 -23.84
N LEU A 17 15.65 -12.30 -23.09
CA LEU A 17 16.56 -12.83 -22.07
C LEU A 17 17.48 -13.93 -22.60
N GLU A 18 17.40 -14.28 -23.89
CA GLU A 18 18.13 -15.40 -24.51
C GLU A 18 17.90 -16.73 -23.78
N ARG A 19 16.66 -16.97 -23.32
CA ARG A 19 16.26 -18.17 -22.58
C ARG A 19 15.37 -19.08 -23.43
N PRO A 20 15.33 -20.39 -23.14
CA PRO A 20 14.40 -21.29 -23.81
C PRO A 20 12.95 -20.86 -23.56
N GLN A 21 12.12 -20.97 -24.60
CA GLN A 21 10.69 -20.68 -24.51
C GLN A 21 10.01 -21.65 -23.55
N LEU A 22 9.15 -21.12 -22.68
CA LEU A 22 8.34 -21.89 -21.75
C LEU A 22 6.86 -21.67 -22.06
N LYS A 23 6.06 -22.71 -21.84
CA LYS A 23 4.61 -22.60 -21.98
C LYS A 23 4.04 -21.83 -20.80
N ALA A 24 3.35 -20.73 -21.09
CA ALA A 24 2.62 -19.96 -20.09
C ALA A 24 1.45 -20.79 -19.54
N GLU A 25 1.21 -20.68 -18.24
CA GLU A 25 0.02 -21.22 -17.62
C GLU A 25 -1.24 -20.55 -18.20
N PRO A 26 -2.28 -21.31 -18.55
CA PRO A 26 -3.49 -20.75 -19.14
C PRO A 26 -4.15 -19.74 -18.20
N SER A 27 -4.72 -18.69 -18.79
CA SER A 27 -5.55 -17.73 -18.06
C SER A 27 -6.89 -18.37 -17.67
N VAL A 28 -7.50 -17.81 -16.62
CA VAL A 28 -8.89 -18.11 -16.25
C VAL A 28 -9.84 -17.54 -17.32
N TRP A 29 -9.46 -16.41 -17.91
CA TRP A 29 -10.21 -15.72 -18.95
C TRP A 29 -9.89 -16.26 -20.34
N GLU A 30 -10.86 -16.12 -21.26
CA GLU A 30 -10.72 -16.56 -22.65
C GLU A 30 -9.55 -15.86 -23.36
N VAL A 31 -9.03 -16.48 -24.41
CA VAL A 31 -7.92 -15.93 -25.19
C VAL A 31 -8.49 -15.12 -26.36
N GLN A 32 -8.01 -13.89 -26.51
CA GLN A 32 -8.38 -12.98 -27.58
C GLN A 32 -7.66 -13.34 -28.90
N LEU A 33 -8.08 -12.68 -29.99
CA LEU A 33 -7.52 -12.86 -31.33
C LEU A 33 -6.00 -12.65 -31.42
N ASP A 34 -5.42 -11.83 -30.54
CA ASP A 34 -3.98 -11.56 -30.49
C ASP A 34 -3.18 -12.58 -29.65
N GLY A 35 -3.82 -13.67 -29.22
CA GLY A 35 -3.22 -14.73 -28.43
C GLY A 35 -3.01 -14.38 -26.95
N ARG A 36 -3.52 -13.23 -26.50
CA ARG A 36 -3.46 -12.79 -25.09
C ARG A 36 -4.77 -13.06 -24.36
N PRO A 37 -4.76 -13.20 -23.03
CA PRO A 37 -5.99 -13.29 -22.24
C PRO A 37 -6.90 -12.08 -22.41
N GLN A 38 -8.20 -12.30 -22.27
CA GLN A 38 -9.23 -11.25 -22.27
C GLN A 38 -8.87 -10.16 -21.27
N ARG A 39 -8.85 -8.92 -21.77
CA ARG A 39 -8.62 -7.75 -20.93
C ARG A 39 -9.78 -7.62 -19.96
N ILE A 40 -9.46 -7.51 -18.67
CA ILE A 40 -10.42 -7.34 -17.59
C ILE A 40 -10.21 -6.01 -16.87
N LYS A 41 -11.28 -5.48 -16.30
CA LYS A 41 -11.31 -4.25 -15.50
C LYS A 41 -12.01 -4.53 -14.19
N ALA A 42 -11.55 -3.89 -13.13
CA ALA A 42 -12.22 -3.95 -11.84
C ALA A 42 -13.32 -2.88 -11.77
N VAL A 43 -14.46 -3.22 -11.15
CA VAL A 43 -15.57 -2.31 -10.85
C VAL A 43 -15.95 -2.48 -9.38
N ILE A 44 -16.31 -1.39 -8.71
CA ILE A 44 -16.77 -1.42 -7.32
C ILE A 44 -18.30 -1.38 -7.30
N ARG A 45 -18.92 -2.29 -6.55
CA ARG A 45 -20.33 -2.20 -6.16
C ARG A 45 -20.48 -1.10 -5.11
N GLU A 46 -21.04 0.04 -5.53
CA GLU A 46 -21.02 1.28 -4.76
C GLU A 46 -21.88 1.21 -3.49
N ASP A 47 -22.96 0.44 -3.53
CA ASP A 47 -23.91 0.18 -2.44
C ASP A 47 -23.30 -0.62 -1.28
N GLU A 48 -22.31 -1.48 -1.56
CA GLU A 48 -21.60 -2.27 -0.56
C GLU A 48 -20.32 -1.59 -0.05
N CYS A 49 -19.84 -0.54 -0.72
CA CYS A 49 -18.57 0.08 -0.40
C CYS A 49 -18.62 0.90 0.90
N ILE A 50 -17.94 0.43 1.94
CA ILE A 50 -17.87 1.11 3.24
C ILE A 50 -16.83 2.24 3.34
N GLY A 51 -16.12 2.57 2.26
CA GLY A 51 -15.12 3.64 2.30
C GLY A 51 -13.87 3.35 3.14
N CYS A 52 -13.38 2.10 3.18
CA CYS A 52 -12.24 1.70 4.03
C CYS A 52 -10.85 2.14 3.54
N THR A 53 -10.72 2.59 2.28
CA THR A 53 -9.49 3.07 1.60
C THR A 53 -8.38 2.05 1.36
N LYS A 54 -8.55 0.78 1.76
CA LYS A 54 -7.52 -0.26 1.59
C LYS A 54 -7.23 -0.56 0.11
N CYS A 55 -8.25 -0.56 -0.74
CA CYS A 55 -8.12 -0.75 -2.19
C CYS A 55 -7.28 0.36 -2.85
N ILE A 56 -7.41 1.62 -2.41
CA ILE A 56 -6.62 2.76 -2.93
C ILE A 56 -5.12 2.49 -2.75
N SER A 57 -4.70 2.08 -1.54
CA SER A 57 -3.29 1.82 -1.27
C SER A 57 -2.71 0.62 -2.02
N ALA A 58 -3.57 -0.27 -2.51
CA ALA A 58 -3.17 -1.46 -3.26
C ALA A 58 -3.11 -1.22 -4.77
N CYS A 59 -3.70 -0.12 -5.27
CA CYS A 59 -3.74 0.16 -6.70
C CYS A 59 -2.41 0.77 -7.16
N PRO A 60 -1.61 0.08 -7.99
CA PRO A 60 -0.28 0.53 -8.38
C PRO A 60 -0.28 1.73 -9.34
N VAL A 61 -1.42 2.01 -9.99
CA VAL A 61 -1.58 3.05 -11.01
C VAL A 61 -2.53 4.17 -10.60
N ASP A 62 -2.97 4.17 -9.33
CA ASP A 62 -3.96 5.11 -8.80
C ASP A 62 -5.25 5.21 -9.64
N ALA A 63 -5.81 4.07 -10.07
CA ALA A 63 -7.07 4.04 -10.81
C ALA A 63 -8.30 4.18 -9.90
N ILE A 64 -8.15 4.14 -8.58
CA ILE A 64 -9.26 4.18 -7.61
C ILE A 64 -9.35 5.58 -7.00
N ILE A 65 -10.54 6.16 -7.06
CA ILE A 65 -10.86 7.46 -6.47
C ILE A 65 -11.84 7.30 -5.30
N GLY A 66 -11.78 8.22 -4.35
CA GLY A 66 -12.68 8.30 -3.19
C GLY A 66 -11.92 8.71 -1.93
N SER A 67 -12.61 8.64 -0.79
CA SER A 67 -12.07 9.08 0.50
C SER A 67 -12.55 8.17 1.63
N GLY A 68 -11.93 8.32 2.80
CA GLY A 68 -12.35 7.60 4.00
C GLY A 68 -13.82 7.85 4.32
N LYS A 69 -14.56 6.76 4.57
CA LYS A 69 -16.00 6.77 4.87
C LYS A 69 -16.90 7.27 3.72
N LEU A 70 -16.37 7.37 2.50
CA LEU A 70 -17.12 7.65 1.28
C LEU A 70 -16.95 6.51 0.29
N MET A 71 -17.91 6.34 -0.62
CA MET A 71 -17.83 5.33 -1.67
C MET A 71 -16.58 5.55 -2.55
N HIS A 72 -16.00 4.45 -3.01
CA HIS A 72 -14.89 4.47 -3.95
C HIS A 72 -15.37 4.05 -5.33
N SER A 73 -14.75 4.58 -6.38
CA SER A 73 -15.03 4.20 -7.76
C SER A 73 -13.72 3.94 -8.50
N ILE A 74 -13.74 3.02 -9.46
CA ILE A 74 -12.58 2.67 -10.29
C ILE A 74 -12.73 3.33 -11.65
N LEU A 75 -11.71 4.09 -12.04
CA LEU A 75 -11.59 4.64 -13.39
C LEU A 75 -11.13 3.51 -14.32
N THR A 76 -12.08 2.86 -15.01
CA THR A 76 -11.84 1.68 -15.86
C THR A 76 -10.84 1.93 -16.99
N ASP A 77 -10.80 3.16 -17.51
CA ASP A 77 -9.79 3.59 -18.49
C ASP A 77 -8.36 3.45 -17.98
N LEU A 78 -8.18 3.57 -16.67
CA LEU A 78 -6.89 3.59 -16.00
C LEU A 78 -6.57 2.27 -15.30
N CYS A 79 -7.58 1.40 -15.13
CA CYS A 79 -7.44 0.12 -14.49
C CYS A 79 -6.69 -0.86 -15.40
N THR A 80 -5.67 -1.54 -14.87
CA THR A 80 -4.89 -2.54 -15.63
C THR A 80 -5.45 -3.95 -15.55
N GLY A 81 -6.47 -4.18 -14.70
CA GLY A 81 -6.98 -5.52 -14.43
C GLY A 81 -6.03 -6.38 -13.58
N CYS A 82 -5.11 -5.79 -12.82
CA CYS A 82 -4.10 -6.52 -12.04
C CYS A 82 -4.63 -7.25 -10.78
N GLU A 83 -5.93 -7.10 -10.45
CA GLU A 83 -6.61 -7.79 -9.34
C GLU A 83 -6.07 -7.48 -7.91
N LEU A 84 -5.04 -6.65 -7.78
CA LEU A 84 -4.41 -6.32 -6.47
C LEU A 84 -5.36 -5.64 -5.48
N CYS A 85 -6.45 -5.04 -5.96
CA CYS A 85 -7.43 -4.36 -5.14
C CYS A 85 -8.45 -5.29 -4.47
N ILE A 86 -8.61 -6.54 -4.95
CA ILE A 86 -9.60 -7.50 -4.44
C ILE A 86 -9.21 -8.00 -3.03
N PRO A 87 -8.02 -8.60 -2.81
CA PRO A 87 -7.66 -9.15 -1.50
C PRO A 87 -7.76 -8.18 -0.30
N PRO A 88 -7.41 -6.88 -0.42
CA PRO A 88 -7.52 -5.95 0.70
C PRO A 88 -8.94 -5.44 0.98
N CYS A 89 -9.93 -5.74 0.13
CA CYS A 89 -11.31 -5.31 0.32
C CYS A 89 -12.00 -6.14 1.42
N PRO A 90 -12.40 -5.54 2.56
CA PRO A 90 -12.95 -6.30 3.69
C PRO A 90 -14.41 -6.74 3.50
N VAL A 91 -15.10 -6.17 2.51
CA VAL A 91 -16.52 -6.43 2.20
C VAL A 91 -16.69 -7.09 0.83
N ASP A 92 -15.59 -7.40 0.15
CA ASP A 92 -15.58 -8.08 -1.15
C ASP A 92 -16.47 -7.41 -2.23
N CYS A 93 -16.52 -6.07 -2.24
CA CYS A 93 -17.35 -5.27 -3.16
C CYS A 93 -16.72 -5.01 -4.54
N ILE A 94 -15.74 -5.80 -5.00
CA ILE A 94 -14.99 -5.54 -6.24
C ILE A 94 -15.18 -6.70 -7.22
N ASP A 95 -15.76 -6.40 -8.37
CA ASP A 95 -15.98 -7.35 -9.46
C ASP A 95 -14.99 -7.16 -10.59
N LEU A 96 -14.71 -8.23 -11.33
CA LEU A 96 -13.95 -8.20 -12.57
C LEU A 96 -14.91 -8.34 -13.75
N VAL A 97 -14.85 -7.37 -14.66
CA VAL A 97 -15.66 -7.32 -15.87
C VAL A 97 -14.74 -7.29 -17.09
N GLU A 98 -15.25 -7.77 -18.22
CA GLU A 98 -14.53 -7.72 -19.48
C GLU A 98 -14.38 -6.28 -19.99
N ASP A 99 -13.20 -5.96 -20.51
CA ASP A 99 -13.00 -4.73 -21.28
C ASP A 99 -13.57 -4.92 -22.69
N THR A 100 -14.69 -4.24 -22.96
CA THR A 100 -15.38 -4.29 -24.26
C THR A 100 -14.73 -3.40 -25.32
N LYS A 101 -13.63 -2.71 -24.99
CA LYS A 101 -12.90 -1.90 -25.98
C LYS A 101 -12.27 -2.78 -27.06
N PRO A 102 -12.22 -2.28 -28.30
CA PRO A 102 -11.55 -3.01 -29.38
C PRO A 102 -10.07 -3.23 -29.07
N LEU A 103 -9.52 -4.33 -29.60
CA LEU A 103 -8.11 -4.64 -29.44
C LEU A 103 -7.24 -3.49 -29.97
N PRO A 104 -6.29 -2.98 -29.16
CA PRO A 104 -5.42 -1.91 -29.62
C PRO A 104 -4.42 -2.41 -30.66
N THR A 105 -4.12 -1.53 -31.61
CA THR A 105 -2.98 -1.71 -32.54
C THR A 105 -1.66 -1.74 -31.76
N ALA A 106 -0.58 -2.21 -32.41
CA ALA A 106 0.74 -2.28 -31.76
C ALA A 106 1.20 -0.92 -31.19
N THR A 107 1.03 0.15 -31.96
CA THR A 107 1.42 1.52 -31.55
C THR A 107 0.57 2.03 -30.38
N GLN A 108 -0.76 1.86 -30.45
CA GLN A 108 -1.67 2.23 -29.35
C GLN A 108 -1.33 1.48 -28.06
N ARG A 109 -0.99 0.19 -28.17
CA ARG A 109 -0.58 -0.63 -27.02
C ARG A 109 0.72 -0.11 -26.40
N THR A 110 1.72 0.25 -27.20
CA THR A 110 2.96 0.85 -26.68
C THR A 110 2.68 2.15 -25.93
N VAL A 111 1.86 3.03 -26.50
CA VAL A 111 1.47 4.29 -25.85
C VAL A 111 0.74 4.05 -24.53
N GLU A 112 -0.22 3.12 -24.51
CA GLU A 112 -0.94 2.73 -23.29
C GLU A 112 0.00 2.15 -22.22
N GLN A 113 0.92 1.27 -22.62
CA GLN A 113 1.92 0.68 -21.72
C GLN A 113 2.87 1.73 -21.15
N ASP A 114 3.31 2.68 -21.95
CA ASP A 114 4.17 3.77 -21.52
C ASP A 114 3.42 4.66 -20.53
N ASP A 115 2.19 5.08 -20.81
CA ASP A 115 1.37 5.88 -19.87
C ASP A 115 1.20 5.17 -18.51
N LEU A 116 0.81 3.89 -18.52
CA LEU A 116 0.67 3.09 -17.31
C LEU A 116 1.98 2.99 -16.52
N ARG A 117 3.11 2.87 -17.21
CA ARG A 117 4.44 2.84 -16.59
C ARG A 117 4.78 4.18 -15.92
N HIS A 118 4.52 5.31 -16.60
CA HIS A 118 4.72 6.64 -16.02
C HIS A 118 3.91 6.82 -14.75
N ARG A 119 2.65 6.37 -14.75
CA ARG A 119 1.77 6.45 -13.59
C ARG A 119 2.21 5.59 -12.43
N TYR A 120 2.66 4.38 -12.71
CA TYR A 120 3.23 3.50 -11.70
C TYR A 120 4.42 4.16 -10.98
N TYR A 121 5.34 4.77 -11.73
CA TYR A 121 6.45 5.49 -11.12
C TYR A 121 6.00 6.73 -10.34
N ALA A 122 5.02 7.48 -10.85
CA ALA A 122 4.45 8.61 -10.13
C ALA A 122 3.77 8.19 -8.81
N HIS A 123 3.11 7.03 -8.81
CA HIS A 123 2.54 6.43 -7.60
C HIS A 123 3.63 6.09 -6.58
N ILE A 124 4.70 5.39 -6.99
CA ILE A 124 5.84 5.06 -6.12
C ILE A 124 6.41 6.32 -5.47
N GLN A 125 6.72 7.34 -6.26
CA GLN A 125 7.27 8.60 -5.76
C GLN A 125 6.34 9.27 -4.75
N ARG A 126 5.02 9.24 -4.98
CA ARG A 126 4.03 9.77 -4.05
C ARG A 126 4.02 9.00 -2.73
N GLU A 127 4.05 7.67 -2.80
CA GLU A 127 4.06 6.83 -1.60
C GLU A 127 5.37 6.98 -0.81
N GLU A 128 6.52 7.12 -1.47
CA GLU A 128 7.79 7.44 -0.82
C GLU A 128 7.75 8.81 -0.11
N LYS A 129 7.26 9.85 -0.80
CA LYS A 129 7.09 11.18 -0.19
C LYS A 129 6.13 11.15 1.00
N ARG A 130 5.06 10.34 0.92
CA ARG A 130 4.13 10.13 2.05
C ARG A 130 4.81 9.40 3.21
N ARG A 131 5.67 8.42 2.94
CA ARG A 131 6.47 7.74 3.99
C ARG A 131 7.38 8.74 4.71
N LEU A 132 8.09 9.60 3.98
CA LEU A 132 9.00 10.60 4.55
C LEU A 132 8.29 11.70 5.34
N SER A 133 7.06 12.05 4.96
CA SER A 133 6.29 13.16 5.56
C SER A 133 5.38 12.75 6.72
N ARG A 134 4.99 11.48 6.84
CA ARG A 134 4.15 10.99 7.95
C ARG A 134 4.94 11.01 9.27
N LYS A 135 4.59 11.95 10.16
CA LYS A 135 5.01 11.95 11.58
C LYS A 135 4.07 11.04 12.37
N GLY A 136 4.42 9.76 12.54
CA GLY A 136 3.67 8.82 13.38
C GLY A 136 4.31 7.43 13.40
N PRO A 137 4.03 6.60 14.43
CA PRO A 137 4.63 5.27 14.54
C PRO A 137 4.10 4.37 13.43
N ILE A 138 5.00 3.92 12.55
CA ILE A 138 4.69 2.92 11.53
C ILE A 138 4.65 1.57 12.23
N VAL A 139 3.46 1.03 12.50
CA VAL A 139 3.33 -0.37 12.92
C VAL A 139 3.54 -1.24 11.69
N ARG A 140 4.77 -1.71 11.50
CA ARG A 140 5.07 -2.87 10.65
C ARG A 140 6.10 -3.75 11.34
N ALA A 141 5.91 -5.07 11.21
CA ALA A 141 6.96 -6.04 11.51
C ALA A 141 8.20 -5.68 10.68
N GLU A 142 9.36 -5.68 11.33
CA GLU A 142 10.64 -5.38 10.72
C GLU A 142 10.84 -6.28 9.48
N ILE A 143 10.92 -5.66 8.31
CA ILE A 143 11.42 -6.31 7.11
C ILE A 143 12.92 -6.04 7.13
N ASP A 144 13.72 -7.10 7.16
CA ASP A 144 15.17 -7.01 7.15
C ASP A 144 15.65 -6.41 5.82
N ILE A 145 15.99 -5.13 5.88
CA ILE A 145 16.38 -4.31 4.73
C ILE A 145 17.73 -4.82 4.17
N GLU A 146 18.59 -5.39 5.01
CA GLU A 146 19.89 -5.92 4.59
C GLU A 146 19.70 -7.17 3.70
N PHE A 147 18.74 -8.02 4.06
CA PHE A 147 18.38 -9.19 3.26
C PHE A 147 17.81 -8.80 1.89
N PHE A 148 17.01 -7.74 1.81
CA PHE A 148 16.43 -7.26 0.55
C PHE A 148 17.48 -6.55 -0.35
N ALA A 149 18.42 -5.83 0.26
CA ALA A 149 19.51 -5.16 -0.44
C ALA A 149 20.45 -6.16 -1.13
N GLN A 150 20.76 -7.30 -0.50
CA GLN A 150 21.58 -8.36 -1.09
C GLN A 150 20.98 -8.94 -2.37
N PHE A 151 19.65 -9.07 -2.47
CA PHE A 151 18.99 -9.59 -3.66
C PHE A 151 18.92 -8.57 -4.81
N SER A 152 18.82 -7.27 -4.50
CA SER A 152 18.64 -6.20 -5.48
C SER A 152 19.87 -5.90 -6.35
N GLN A 153 21.07 -6.33 -5.92
CA GLN A 153 22.31 -6.11 -6.67
C GLN A 153 22.46 -7.00 -7.92
N SER A 154 21.52 -7.91 -8.17
CA SER A 154 21.65 -8.90 -9.24
C SER A 154 21.18 -8.45 -10.62
N GLN A 155 20.52 -7.29 -10.82
CA GLN A 155 20.24 -6.78 -12.18
C GLN A 155 20.33 -5.25 -12.30
N ASN A 156 21.37 -4.81 -13.01
CA ASN A 156 21.58 -3.43 -13.44
C ASN A 156 20.46 -2.98 -14.38
N ASN A 157 19.59 -2.09 -13.88
CA ASN A 157 19.23 -0.78 -14.48
C ASN A 157 17.88 -0.32 -13.93
N VAL A 158 17.84 -0.02 -12.62
CA VAL A 158 16.73 0.70 -11.99
C VAL A 158 17.23 2.11 -11.71
N PRO A 159 16.48 3.18 -12.05
CA PRO A 159 16.90 4.54 -11.79
C PRO A 159 17.21 4.73 -10.31
N VAL A 160 18.37 5.33 -10.03
CA VAL A 160 18.84 5.63 -8.68
C VAL A 160 17.84 6.57 -8.01
N ILE A 161 17.17 6.06 -6.97
CA ILE A 161 16.30 6.84 -6.12
C ILE A 161 17.19 7.78 -5.31
N THR A 162 17.20 9.07 -5.63
CA THR A 162 17.93 10.08 -4.86
C THR A 162 17.15 10.42 -3.60
N LEU A 163 17.46 9.71 -2.52
CA LEU A 163 17.02 10.08 -1.18
C LEU A 163 17.86 11.27 -0.72
N ALA A 164 17.22 12.42 -0.46
CA ALA A 164 17.86 13.48 0.31
C ALA A 164 17.95 13.00 1.76
N ASP A 165 19.16 12.73 2.22
CA ASP A 165 19.43 12.36 3.61
C ASP A 165 18.93 13.45 4.54
N LYS A 166 17.90 13.11 5.32
CA LYS A 166 17.48 13.92 6.45
C LYS A 166 18.42 13.58 7.61
N PRO A 167 19.02 14.56 8.30
CA PRO A 167 19.86 14.28 9.45
C PRO A 167 19.07 13.44 10.47
N LYS A 168 19.63 12.28 10.84
CA LYS A 168 19.13 11.44 11.92
C LYS A 168 19.32 12.18 13.25
N GLU A 169 18.36 13.03 13.61
CA GLU A 169 18.09 13.28 15.03
C GLU A 169 17.14 12.19 15.50
N SER A 170 17.70 11.07 15.94
CA SER A 170 17.00 10.15 16.81
C SER A 170 17.02 10.73 18.22
N PRO A 171 15.89 11.17 18.82
CA PRO A 171 15.86 11.34 20.26
C PRO A 171 16.13 9.97 20.88
N ALA A 172 17.18 9.88 21.68
CA ALA A 172 17.70 8.68 22.32
C ALA A 172 16.80 8.23 23.48
N LEU A 173 15.54 7.90 23.19
CA LEU A 173 14.65 7.25 24.15
C LEU A 173 14.31 5.87 23.61
N ASP A 174 14.78 4.84 24.32
CA ASP A 174 14.52 3.43 24.01
C ASP A 174 13.04 3.19 23.69
N ALA A 175 12.76 2.30 22.72
CA ALA A 175 11.38 1.93 22.36
C ALA A 175 10.54 1.49 23.58
N LYS A 176 11.19 0.99 24.64
CA LYS A 176 10.55 0.65 25.91
C LYS A 176 10.08 1.87 26.70
N THR A 177 10.89 2.92 26.81
CA THR A 177 10.56 4.13 27.58
C THR A 177 9.45 4.93 26.90
N THR A 178 9.45 5.00 25.56
CA THR A 178 8.37 5.65 24.80
C THR A 178 7.01 4.97 24.98
N ILE A 179 6.97 3.63 25.00
CA ILE A 179 5.76 2.85 25.28
C ILE A 179 5.28 3.05 26.72
N GLU A 180 6.20 3.09 27.70
CA GLU A 180 5.86 3.32 29.10
C GLU A 180 5.27 4.74 29.32
N LEU A 181 5.88 5.77 28.73
CA LEU A 181 5.35 7.14 28.75
C LEU A 181 3.95 7.23 28.13
N ALA A 182 3.69 6.53 27.03
CA ALA A 182 2.37 6.51 26.39
C ALA A 182 1.30 5.84 27.27
N LYS A 183 1.66 4.74 27.96
CA LYS A 183 0.77 4.06 28.92
C LYS A 183 0.42 4.96 30.10
N LEU A 184 1.41 5.63 30.69
CA LEU A 184 1.21 6.56 31.81
C LEU A 184 0.29 7.72 31.42
N ARG A 185 0.54 8.39 30.29
CA ARG A 185 -0.33 9.47 29.78
C ARG A 185 -1.78 9.02 29.59
N THR A 186 -1.98 7.81 29.09
CA THR A 186 -3.33 7.26 28.85
C THR A 186 -4.04 6.94 30.18
N GLN A 187 -3.32 6.40 31.16
CA GLN A 187 -3.85 6.11 32.50
C GLN A 187 -4.22 7.38 33.26
N ILE A 188 -3.37 8.41 33.23
CA ILE A 188 -3.64 9.72 33.83
C ILE A 188 -4.92 10.32 33.25
N LYS A 189 -5.02 10.41 31.91
CA LYS A 189 -6.21 10.99 31.23
C LYS A 189 -7.50 10.22 31.54
N LYS A 190 -7.40 8.89 31.72
CA LYS A 190 -8.52 8.06 32.14
C LYS A 190 -8.96 8.39 33.57
N LEU A 191 -8.03 8.55 34.51
CA LEU A 191 -8.32 8.89 35.90
C LEU A 191 -8.86 10.33 36.02
N GLU A 192 -8.28 11.29 35.31
CA GLU A 192 -8.78 12.68 35.24
C GLU A 192 -10.25 12.71 34.80
N LYS A 193 -10.59 11.96 33.75
CA LYS A 193 -11.98 11.85 33.27
C LYS A 193 -12.91 11.15 34.26
N GLN A 194 -12.41 10.21 35.08
CA GLN A 194 -13.22 9.58 36.12
C GLN A 194 -13.47 10.53 37.29
N LEU A 195 -12.44 11.27 37.69
CA LEU A 195 -12.50 12.26 38.77
C LEU A 195 -13.35 13.47 38.40
N SER A 196 -13.41 13.84 37.11
CA SER A 196 -14.31 14.90 36.62
C SER A 196 -15.80 14.52 36.70
N VAL A 197 -16.12 13.22 36.72
CA VAL A 197 -17.51 12.73 36.86
C VAL A 197 -17.88 12.50 38.32
N ARG A 198 -16.96 11.99 39.14
CA ARG A 198 -17.18 11.75 40.57
C ARG A 198 -15.88 11.92 41.34
N ALA A 199 -15.91 12.77 42.37
CA ALA A 199 -14.80 12.91 43.31
C ALA A 199 -14.61 11.59 44.09
N ASP A 200 -13.36 11.10 44.12
CA ASP A 200 -12.95 9.87 44.78
C ASP A 200 -11.50 10.05 45.25
N GLU A 201 -11.30 10.11 46.57
CA GLU A 201 -10.00 10.33 47.20
C GLU A 201 -8.99 9.24 46.82
N SER A 202 -9.44 7.99 46.67
CA SER A 202 -8.56 6.87 46.31
C SER A 202 -7.98 7.03 44.91
N LYS A 203 -8.77 7.57 43.97
CA LYS A 203 -8.35 7.82 42.59
C LYS A 203 -7.52 9.10 42.45
N GLN A 204 -7.74 10.09 43.31
CA GLN A 204 -6.88 11.28 43.37
C GLN A 204 -5.45 10.90 43.79
N VAL A 205 -5.31 10.04 44.81
CA VAL A 205 -4.00 9.52 45.22
C VAL A 205 -3.33 8.73 44.10
N GLN A 206 -4.08 7.88 43.38
CA GLN A 206 -3.55 7.15 42.22
C GLN A 206 -3.10 8.06 41.07
N LEU A 207 -3.85 9.12 40.80
CA LEU A 207 -3.51 10.10 39.77
C LEU A 207 -2.20 10.82 40.11
N LEU A 208 -2.04 11.26 41.36
CA LEU A 208 -0.82 11.94 41.82
C LEU A 208 0.41 11.02 41.70
N ALA A 209 0.27 9.74 42.08
CA ALA A 209 1.35 8.76 41.96
C ALA A 209 1.76 8.52 40.49
N LEU A 210 0.80 8.45 39.56
CA LEU A 210 1.10 8.29 38.14
C LEU A 210 1.71 9.55 37.51
N GLN A 211 1.31 10.74 37.96
CA GLN A 211 1.92 12.00 37.54
C GLN A 211 3.37 12.12 38.01
N GLN A 212 3.69 11.68 39.23
CA GLN A 212 5.07 11.62 39.72
C GLN A 212 5.94 10.70 38.86
N ARG A 213 5.46 9.48 38.60
CA ARG A 213 6.17 8.50 37.75
C ARG A 213 6.33 8.98 36.30
N LEU A 214 5.39 9.78 35.79
CA LEU A 214 5.52 10.41 34.48
C LEU A 214 6.67 11.42 34.46
N ASN A 215 6.76 12.29 35.46
CA ASN A 215 7.81 13.29 35.55
C ASN A 215 9.20 12.64 35.68
N GLU A 216 9.33 11.61 36.54
CA GLU A 216 10.57 10.85 36.70
C GLU A 216 11.11 10.27 35.39
N LEU A 217 10.22 9.80 34.50
CA LEU A 217 10.59 9.24 33.20
C LEU A 217 10.74 10.28 32.09
N GLN A 218 10.33 11.53 32.32
CA GLN A 218 10.52 12.63 31.37
C GLN A 218 11.79 13.43 31.65
N ASP A 219 12.32 13.36 32.88
CA ASP A 219 13.56 14.01 33.31
C ASP A 219 14.83 13.15 33.05
N ILE A 220 14.67 11.95 32.47
CA ILE A 220 15.73 11.03 32.02
C ILE A 220 15.91 11.15 30.51
#